data_AF-A0A7V9NP14-F1
#
_entry.id   AF-A0A7V9NP14-F1
#
_cell.length_a   1.000
_cell.length_b   1.000
_cell.length_c   1.000
_cell.angle_alpha   90.00
_cell.angle_beta   90.00
_cell.angle_gamma   90.00
#
_symmetry.space_group_name_H-M   'P 1'
#
loop_
_entity.id
_entity.type
_entity.pdbx_description
1 polymer ?
#
loop_
_entity_poly.entity_id
_entity_poly.type
_entity_poly.pdbx_seq_one_letter_code
_entity_poly.pdbx_strand_id
1 'polypeptide(L)'
;LFRLAPEAWLEAILRRNIKLLDANLILSPIYNQFRASADRIDLLALRQDGRLIIIELKVSPDREMIYQAIDYWRQIELDRRQENLQKAKIFGDLEISDEPAIIYLVAPTLSFHRDFDFLAKTVAAEIEIFRFDLNENWRENLKVLRTERI
;
A
#
# COMPACT_ATOMS: atom_id res chain seq x y z
N LEU A 1 12.37 19.97 -9.86
CA LEU A 1 12.74 18.72 -9.15
C LEU A 1 11.53 17.84 -8.81
N PHE A 2 10.44 18.33 -8.19
CA PHE A 2 9.25 17.49 -7.86
C PHE A 2 8.38 17.02 -9.06
N ARG A 3 8.61 17.52 -10.28
CA ARG A 3 7.91 17.03 -11.50
C ARG A 3 8.47 15.71 -12.04
N LEU A 4 9.66 15.29 -11.61
CA LEU A 4 10.37 14.12 -12.15
C LEU A 4 10.12 12.82 -11.36
N ALA A 5 9.45 12.90 -10.20
CA ALA A 5 9.12 11.74 -9.37
C ALA A 5 7.69 11.88 -8.81
N PRO A 6 6.66 11.73 -9.67
CA PRO A 6 5.29 11.96 -9.28
C PRO A 6 4.79 10.96 -8.20
N GLU A 7 5.26 9.72 -8.19
CA GLU A 7 4.92 8.73 -7.15
C GLU A 7 5.51 9.15 -5.80
N ALA A 8 6.77 9.59 -5.77
CA ALA A 8 7.38 10.13 -4.55
C ALA A 8 6.65 11.37 -4.00
N TRP A 9 5.99 12.17 -4.84
CA TRP A 9 5.12 13.25 -4.37
C TRP A 9 3.87 12.68 -3.71
N LEU A 10 3.16 11.74 -4.36
CA LEU A 10 2.00 11.08 -3.76
C LEU A 10 2.36 10.43 -2.42
N GLU A 11 3.48 9.71 -2.37
CA GLU A 11 4.06 9.14 -1.15
C GLU A 11 4.26 10.24 -0.09
N ALA A 12 4.90 11.36 -0.43
CA ALA A 12 5.14 12.46 0.50
C ALA A 12 3.84 13.10 1.05
N ILE A 13 2.75 13.16 0.27
CA ILE A 13 1.44 13.62 0.74
C ILE A 13 0.90 12.63 1.78
N LEU A 14 0.88 11.35 1.44
CA LEU A 14 0.34 10.29 2.30
C LEU A 14 1.17 10.08 3.56
N ARG A 15 2.49 10.29 3.50
CA ARG A 15 3.36 10.27 4.68
C ARG A 15 3.03 11.35 5.69
N ARG A 16 2.60 12.53 5.22
CA ARG A 16 2.18 13.62 6.11
C ARG A 16 0.84 13.32 6.76
N ASN A 17 -0.05 12.62 6.07
CA ASN A 17 -1.34 12.22 6.61
C ASN A 17 -1.88 10.96 5.93
N ILE A 18 -1.55 9.79 6.48
CA ILE A 18 -2.00 8.50 5.93
C ILE A 18 -3.52 8.31 6.07
N LYS A 19 -4.14 9.06 7.00
CA LYS A 19 -5.58 9.03 7.26
C LYS A 19 -6.42 9.59 6.11
N LEU A 20 -5.78 10.17 5.09
CA LEU A 20 -6.46 10.52 3.84
C LEU A 20 -6.94 9.28 3.07
N LEU A 21 -6.33 8.11 3.29
CA LEU A 21 -6.79 6.84 2.72
C LEU A 21 -7.82 6.16 3.62
N ASP A 22 -7.46 5.92 4.88
CA ASP A 22 -8.32 5.31 5.90
C ASP A 22 -7.95 5.89 7.27
N ALA A 23 -8.96 6.40 7.99
CA ALA A 23 -8.81 7.06 9.28
C ALA A 23 -8.19 6.18 10.37
N ASN A 24 -8.24 4.86 10.20
CA ASN A 24 -7.71 3.87 11.14
C ASN A 24 -6.24 3.56 10.94
N LEU A 25 -5.56 4.17 9.95
CA LEU A 25 -4.17 3.87 9.64
C LEU A 25 -3.18 4.61 10.53
N ILE A 26 -2.13 3.88 10.90
CA ILE A 26 -0.93 4.34 11.58
C ILE A 26 0.25 3.97 10.66
N LEU A 27 0.92 4.96 10.10
CA LEU A 27 2.02 4.72 9.17
C LEU A 27 3.27 4.21 9.91
N SER A 28 3.98 3.22 9.36
CA SER A 28 5.26 2.79 9.90
C SER A 28 6.31 3.89 9.74
N PRO A 29 7.11 4.22 10.77
CA PRO A 29 8.22 5.16 10.65
C PRO A 29 9.40 4.62 9.81
N ILE A 30 9.49 3.31 9.60
CA ILE A 30 10.66 2.64 9.01
C ILE A 30 10.33 1.74 7.81
N TYR A 31 9.21 2.00 7.13
CA TYR A 31 8.79 1.23 5.95
C TYR A 31 9.88 1.15 4.86
N ASN A 32 10.74 2.17 4.78
CA ASN A 32 11.82 2.24 3.79
C ASN A 32 12.93 1.18 3.96
N GLN A 33 12.92 0.43 5.06
CA GLN A 33 13.85 -0.67 5.33
C GLN A 33 13.40 -1.98 4.67
N PHE A 34 12.12 -2.10 4.29
CA PHE A 34 11.59 -3.27 3.61
C PHE A 34 11.85 -3.17 2.09
N ARG A 35 12.54 -4.19 1.56
CA ARG A 35 12.83 -4.32 0.13
C ARG A 35 12.45 -5.73 -0.32
N ALA A 36 11.66 -5.83 -1.39
CA ALA A 36 11.40 -7.08 -2.10
C ALA A 36 12.03 -7.00 -3.48
N SER A 37 12.91 -7.95 -3.80
CA SER A 37 13.74 -7.87 -5.00
C SER A 37 14.41 -6.48 -5.11
N ALA A 38 14.68 -5.93 -6.29
CA ALA A 38 15.39 -4.65 -6.40
C ALA A 38 14.56 -3.42 -5.94
N ASP A 39 13.32 -3.62 -5.49
CA ASP A 39 12.33 -2.55 -5.30
C ASP A 39 11.87 -2.43 -3.85
N ARG A 40 11.37 -1.25 -3.47
CA ARG A 40 11.04 -0.89 -2.09
C ARG A 40 9.53 -0.76 -1.93
N ILE A 41 9.00 -1.26 -0.80
CA ILE A 41 7.60 -0.98 -0.42
C ILE A 41 7.39 0.54 -0.38
N ASP A 42 6.35 1.01 -1.06
CA ASP A 42 6.01 2.43 -1.05
C ASP A 42 5.60 2.89 0.35
N LEU A 43 4.59 2.24 0.97
CA LEU A 43 4.21 2.49 2.36
C LEU A 43 3.74 1.21 3.06
N LEU A 44 4.05 1.11 4.35
CA LEU A 44 3.54 0.07 5.25
C LEU A 44 2.85 0.75 6.43
N ALA A 45 1.63 0.32 6.75
CA ALA A 45 0.84 0.86 7.83
C ALA A 45 0.25 -0.25 8.71
N LEU A 46 -0.19 0.13 9.91
CA LEU A 46 -0.95 -0.68 10.83
C LEU A 46 -2.34 -0.07 10.96
N ARG A 47 -3.39 -0.87 10.88
CA ARG A 47 -4.72 -0.44 11.30
C ARG A 47 -4.83 -0.44 12.82
N GLN A 48 -5.78 0.32 13.36
CA GLN A 48 -6.06 0.34 14.80
C GLN A 48 -6.45 -1.03 15.38
N ASP A 49 -6.91 -1.96 14.56
CA ASP A 49 -7.20 -3.36 14.95
C ASP A 49 -5.96 -4.29 14.90
N GLY A 50 -4.78 -3.75 14.58
CA GLY A 50 -3.52 -4.49 14.52
C GLY A 50 -3.22 -5.11 13.16
N ARG A 51 -4.13 -5.05 12.17
CA ARG A 51 -3.86 -5.62 10.83
C ARG A 51 -2.86 -4.77 10.06
N LEU A 52 -1.90 -5.43 9.42
CA LEU A 52 -0.93 -4.79 8.52
C LEU A 52 -1.58 -4.40 7.19
N ILE A 53 -1.19 -3.23 6.69
CA ILE A 53 -1.60 -2.70 5.40
C ILE A 53 -0.39 -2.38 4.56
N ILE A 54 -0.29 -3.03 3.42
CA ILE A 54 0.72 -2.79 2.39
C ILE A 54 0.09 -1.87 1.37
N ILE A 55 0.74 -0.75 1.07
CA ILE A 55 0.17 0.28 0.20
C ILE A 55 1.13 0.46 -0.97
N GLU A 56 0.64 0.17 -2.16
CA GLU A 56 1.36 0.37 -3.43
C GLU A 56 0.78 1.60 -4.14
N LEU A 57 1.64 2.50 -4.59
CA LEU A 57 1.26 3.76 -5.19
C LEU A 57 1.61 3.79 -6.68
N LYS A 58 0.68 4.21 -7.52
CA LYS A 58 0.97 4.54 -8.93
C LYS A 58 0.33 5.87 -9.31
N VAL A 59 0.97 6.58 -10.22
CA VAL A 59 0.47 7.87 -10.76
C VAL A 59 0.44 7.89 -12.30
N SER A 60 0.70 6.73 -12.89
CA SER A 60 0.58 6.45 -14.32
C SER A 60 0.23 4.96 -14.50
N PRO A 61 -0.42 4.59 -15.61
CA PRO A 61 -0.73 3.21 -15.93
C PRO A 61 0.48 2.27 -15.80
N ASP A 62 0.37 1.33 -14.87
CA ASP A 62 1.35 0.28 -14.62
C ASP A 62 0.64 -1.08 -14.64
N ARG A 63 1.16 -2.00 -15.47
CA ARG A 63 0.59 -3.34 -15.64
C ARG A 63 0.98 -4.28 -14.50
N GLU A 64 2.13 -4.05 -13.88
CA GLU A 64 2.76 -4.95 -12.91
C GLU A 64 2.44 -4.55 -11.46
N MET A 65 1.78 -3.42 -11.21
CA MET A 65 1.39 -2.91 -9.88
C MET A 65 0.82 -4.00 -8.95
N ILE A 66 -0.08 -4.85 -9.46
CA ILE A 66 -0.68 -5.94 -8.67
C ILE A 66 0.37 -6.96 -8.25
N TYR A 67 1.24 -7.39 -9.16
CA TYR A 67 2.25 -8.41 -8.88
C TYR A 67 3.34 -7.87 -7.96
N GLN A 68 3.74 -6.61 -8.14
CA GLN A 68 4.64 -5.91 -7.23
C GLN A 68 4.09 -5.90 -5.79
N ALA A 69 2.81 -5.55 -5.62
CA ALA A 69 2.18 -5.55 -4.30
C ALA A 69 2.07 -6.96 -3.68
N ILE A 70 1.85 -7.99 -4.49
CA ILE A 70 1.80 -9.40 -4.05
C ILE A 70 3.18 -9.89 -3.60
N ASP A 71 4.25 -9.51 -4.30
CA ASP A 71 5.61 -9.88 -3.90
C ASP A 71 5.96 -9.28 -2.53
N TYR A 72 5.59 -8.02 -2.29
CA TYR A 72 5.71 -7.39 -0.97
C TYR A 72 4.86 -8.09 0.08
N TRP A 73 3.60 -8.41 -0.24
CA TRP A 73 2.71 -9.14 0.66
C TRP A 73 3.29 -10.46 1.12
N ARG A 74 3.86 -11.23 0.18
CA ARG A 74 4.51 -12.50 0.51
C ARG A 74 5.66 -12.31 1.51
N GLN A 75 6.49 -11.29 1.33
CA GLN A 75 7.61 -11.03 2.23
C GLN A 75 7.14 -10.58 3.62
N ILE A 76 6.20 -9.64 3.68
CA ILE A 76 5.63 -9.16 4.94
C ILE A 76 4.92 -10.28 5.69
N GLU A 77 4.20 -11.17 5.01
CA GLU A 77 3.56 -12.32 5.64
C GLU A 77 4.57 -13.32 6.22
N LEU A 78 5.68 -13.57 5.53
CA LEU A 78 6.76 -14.41 6.07
C LEU A 78 7.34 -13.82 7.34
N ASP A 79 7.61 -12.52 7.35
CA ASP A 79 8.15 -11.82 8.54
C ASP A 79 7.12 -11.69 9.67
N ARG A 80 5.85 -11.47 9.35
CA ARG A 80 4.75 -11.40 10.33
C ARG A 80 4.59 -12.73 11.05
N ARG A 81 4.55 -13.85 10.32
CA ARG A 81 4.39 -15.21 10.87
C ARG A 81 5.57 -15.65 11.74
N GLN A 82 6.75 -15.06 11.54
CA GLN A 82 7.94 -15.29 12.38
C GLN A 82 8.05 -14.29 13.54
N GLU A 83 7.07 -13.37 13.65
CA GLU A 83 7.04 -12.22 14.57
C GLU A 83 8.25 -11.27 14.38
N ASN A 84 8.95 -11.33 13.25
CA ASN A 84 10.13 -10.51 12.98
C ASN A 84 9.76 -9.02 13.02
N LEU A 85 8.58 -8.66 12.47
CA LEU A 85 8.06 -7.30 12.46
C LEU A 85 7.78 -6.78 13.88
N GLN A 86 7.17 -7.62 14.73
CA GLN A 86 6.88 -7.28 16.12
C GLN A 86 8.16 -7.13 16.94
N LYS A 87 9.11 -8.07 16.78
CA LYS A 87 10.43 -8.05 17.45
C LYS A 87 11.26 -6.83 17.04
N ALA A 88 11.17 -6.43 15.78
CA ALA A 88 11.82 -5.23 15.26
C ALA A 88 11.14 -3.92 15.72
N LYS A 89 9.99 -3.98 16.42
CA LYS A 89 9.23 -2.83 16.90
C LYS A 89 8.92 -1.80 15.80
N ILE A 90 8.55 -2.29 14.61
CA ILE A 90 8.33 -1.41 13.44
C ILE A 90 7.12 -0.47 13.60
N PHE A 91 6.28 -0.71 14.61
CA PHE A 91 5.19 0.16 15.05
C PHE A 91 5.29 0.53 16.55
N GLY A 92 6.51 0.52 17.11
CA GLY A 92 6.74 0.73 18.53
C GLY A 92 6.21 -0.45 19.37
N ASP A 93 5.41 -0.15 20.38
CA ASP A 93 4.80 -1.15 21.28
C ASP A 93 3.38 -1.56 20.84
N LEU A 94 2.92 -1.11 19.68
CA LEU A 94 1.65 -1.56 19.11
C LEU A 94 1.72 -3.03 18.71
N GLU A 95 0.63 -3.76 18.93
CA GLU A 95 0.52 -5.18 18.58
C GLU A 95 0.15 -5.34 17.10
N ILE A 96 0.91 -6.18 16.40
CA ILE A 96 0.59 -6.66 15.06
C ILE A 96 -0.26 -7.93 15.22
N SER A 97 -1.49 -7.90 14.71
CA SER A 97 -2.42 -9.02 14.78
C SER A 97 -1.89 -10.25 14.02
N ASP A 98 -2.23 -11.45 14.48
CA ASP A 98 -1.99 -12.70 13.72
C ASP A 98 -3.03 -12.90 12.59
N GLU A 99 -3.19 -11.89 11.76
CA GLU A 99 -4.09 -11.88 10.61
C GLU A 99 -3.29 -11.50 9.36
N PRO A 100 -3.59 -12.07 8.18
CA PRO A 100 -2.91 -11.70 6.94
C PRO A 100 -2.97 -10.20 6.66
N ALA A 101 -1.89 -9.65 6.12
CA ALA A 101 -1.86 -8.25 5.67
C ALA A 101 -2.89 -8.01 4.53
N ILE A 102 -3.42 -6.79 4.46
CA ILE A 102 -4.29 -6.33 3.37
C ILE A 102 -3.46 -5.45 2.42
N ILE A 103 -3.69 -5.57 1.11
CA ILE A 103 -3.04 -4.73 0.10
C ILE A 103 -3.98 -3.59 -0.31
N TYR A 104 -3.48 -2.36 -0.28
CA TYR A 104 -4.12 -1.18 -0.85
C TYR A 104 -3.39 -0.75 -2.11
N LEU A 105 -4.07 -0.82 -3.25
CA LEU A 105 -3.58 -0.31 -4.54
C LEU A 105 -4.14 1.10 -4.74
N VAL A 106 -3.28 2.10 -4.64
CA VAL A 106 -3.68 3.50 -4.62
C VAL A 106 -3.17 4.21 -5.87
N ALA A 107 -4.09 4.72 -6.68
CA ALA A 107 -3.73 5.50 -7.86
C ALA A 107 -4.84 6.49 -8.26
N PRO A 108 -4.54 7.56 -9.01
CA PRO A 108 -5.56 8.32 -9.73
C PRO A 108 -6.41 7.40 -10.60
N THR A 109 -7.70 7.67 -10.74
CA THR A 109 -8.64 6.79 -11.47
C THR A 109 -8.14 6.42 -12.86
N LEU A 110 -7.56 7.37 -13.60
CA LEU A 110 -7.05 7.15 -14.96
C LEU A 110 -5.65 6.50 -15.02
N SER A 111 -5.03 6.25 -13.86
CA SER A 111 -3.71 5.64 -13.74
C SER A 111 -3.74 4.12 -13.53
N PHE A 112 -4.93 3.50 -13.46
CA PHE A 112 -5.02 2.04 -13.51
C PHE A 112 -4.89 1.56 -14.96
N HIS A 113 -4.01 0.58 -15.19
CA HIS A 113 -3.84 0.00 -16.52
C HIS A 113 -5.13 -0.68 -16.99
N ARG A 114 -5.42 -0.63 -18.30
CA ARG A 114 -6.66 -1.20 -18.88
C ARG A 114 -6.88 -2.70 -18.60
N ASP A 115 -5.79 -3.42 -18.35
CA ASP A 115 -5.81 -4.86 -18.07
C ASP A 115 -5.94 -5.16 -16.56
N PHE A 116 -6.01 -4.15 -15.69
CA PHE A 116 -6.01 -4.29 -14.24
C PHE A 116 -7.09 -5.27 -13.75
N ASP A 117 -8.34 -5.09 -14.16
CA ASP A 117 -9.46 -5.94 -13.72
C ASP A 117 -9.29 -7.40 -14.18
N PHE A 118 -8.59 -7.63 -15.29
CA PHE A 118 -8.25 -8.98 -15.75
C PHE A 118 -7.14 -9.60 -14.88
N LEU A 119 -6.09 -8.84 -14.57
CA LEU A 119 -4.98 -9.31 -13.75
C LEU A 119 -5.40 -9.53 -12.29
N ALA A 120 -6.26 -8.68 -11.74
CA ALA A 120 -6.79 -8.82 -10.38
C ALA A 120 -7.50 -10.17 -10.18
N LYS A 121 -8.22 -10.67 -11.20
CA LYS A 121 -8.89 -11.98 -11.17
C LYS A 121 -7.93 -13.17 -11.14
N THR A 122 -6.64 -12.96 -11.40
CA THR A 122 -5.62 -14.01 -11.32
C THR A 122 -5.07 -14.20 -9.91
N VAL A 123 -5.39 -13.27 -9.00
CA VAL A 123 -4.93 -13.28 -7.61
C VAL A 123 -5.76 -14.24 -6.79
N ALA A 124 -5.10 -14.95 -5.87
CA ALA A 124 -5.75 -15.88 -4.96
C ALA A 124 -6.71 -15.12 -4.01
N ALA A 125 -7.93 -15.64 -3.82
CA ALA A 125 -9.01 -14.94 -3.13
C ALA A 125 -8.74 -14.68 -1.63
N GLU A 126 -7.80 -15.41 -1.04
CA GLU A 126 -7.31 -15.20 0.32
C GLU A 126 -6.46 -13.93 0.48
N ILE A 127 -5.90 -13.39 -0.61
CA ILE A 127 -5.16 -12.13 -0.58
C ILE A 127 -6.17 -11.00 -0.68
N GLU A 128 -6.43 -10.32 0.44
CA GLU A 128 -7.35 -9.20 0.47
C GLU A 128 -6.73 -7.97 -0.19
N ILE A 129 -7.31 -7.54 -1.31
CA ILE A 129 -6.86 -6.35 -2.04
C ILE A 129 -7.99 -5.34 -2.16
N PHE A 130 -7.68 -4.07 -1.88
CA PHE A 130 -8.56 -2.94 -2.09
C PHE A 130 -7.94 -1.96 -3.08
N ARG A 131 -8.72 -1.57 -4.08
CA ARG A 131 -8.41 -0.49 -5.00
C ARG A 131 -8.91 0.83 -4.42
N PHE A 132 -8.04 1.83 -4.38
CA PHE A 132 -8.34 3.21 -4.00
C PHE A 132 -8.16 4.12 -5.22
N ASP A 133 -9.29 4.60 -5.75
CA ASP A 133 -9.30 5.57 -6.84
C ASP A 133 -9.19 6.99 -6.29
N LEU A 134 -8.11 7.69 -6.64
CA LEU A 134 -7.90 9.09 -6.29
C LEU A 134 -8.42 10.03 -7.38
N ASN A 135 -8.70 11.27 -7.01
CA ASN A 135 -8.95 12.34 -7.96
C ASN A 135 -7.70 12.71 -8.79
N GLU A 136 -7.88 13.11 -10.04
CA GLU A 136 -6.77 13.44 -10.96
C GLU A 136 -5.93 14.66 -10.50
N ASN A 137 -6.55 15.63 -9.81
CA ASN A 137 -5.88 16.81 -9.25
C ASN A 137 -5.36 16.59 -7.81
N TRP A 138 -5.00 15.36 -7.46
CA TRP A 138 -4.50 14.96 -6.13
C TRP A 138 -3.31 15.79 -5.62
N ARG A 139 -2.52 16.41 -6.50
CA ARG A 139 -1.39 17.28 -6.12
C ARG A 139 -1.81 18.55 -5.38
N GLU A 140 -3.02 19.03 -5.65
CA GLU A 140 -3.59 20.22 -4.99
C GLU A 140 -4.39 19.83 -3.76
N ASN A 141 -5.22 18.80 -3.90
CA ASN A 141 -6.08 18.30 -2.83
C ASN A 141 -6.39 16.82 -3.06
N LEU A 142 -5.73 15.94 -2.30
CA LEU A 142 -5.93 14.50 -2.41
C LEU A 142 -7.29 14.09 -1.83
N LYS A 143 -8.07 13.37 -2.62
CA LYS A 143 -9.37 12.80 -2.24
C LYS A 143 -9.48 11.38 -2.76
N VAL A 144 -9.90 10.47 -1.89
CA VAL A 144 -10.36 9.14 -2.30
C VAL A 144 -11.78 9.30 -2.87
N LEU A 145 -11.95 8.97 -4.15
CA LEU A 145 -13.24 9.00 -4.84
C LEU A 145 -14.00 7.69 -4.67
N ARG A 146 -13.28 6.56 -4.66
CA ARG A 146 -13.83 5.22 -4.52
C ARG A 146 -12.83 4.31 -3.84
N THR A 147 -13.38 3.41 -3.01
CA THR A 147 -12.67 2.24 -2.49
C THR A 147 -13.47 1.00 -2.90
N GLU A 148 -12.81 0.03 -3.51
CA GLU A 148 -13.42 -1.21 -4.00
C GLU A 148 -12.56 -2.40 -3.59
N ARG A 149 -13.20 -3.47 -3.09
CA ARG A 149 -12.54 -4.76 -2.95
C ARG A 149 -12.54 -5.45 -4.30
N ILE A 150 -11.38 -5.93 -4.73
CA ILE A 150 -11.17 -6.60 -6.02
C ILE A 150 -10.94 -8.10 -5.88
#